data_AF-D4DQP7-F1
#
_entry.id   AF-D4DQP7-F1
#
_cell.length_a   1.000
_cell.length_b   1.000
_cell.length_c   1.000
_cell.angle_alpha   90.00
_cell.angle_beta   90.00
_cell.angle_gamma   90.00
#
_symmetry.space_group_name_H-M   'P 1'
#
loop_
_entity.id
_entity.type
_entity.pdbx_description
1 polymer ?
#
loop_
_entity_poly.entity_id
_entity_poly.type
_entity_poly.pdbx_seq_one_letter_code
_entity_poly.pdbx_strand_id
1 'polypeptide(L)'
;MDALDLLTTRRSVRELVEPAPDELELETVFQAATQVPDHGNLTPWRFVVITGSEAKQKFRRALEETVEVMKLGEDAMRKAEKVANFAPMIIAVIAAPNTAAEKPKPEWEQLMSAGAAAYAVQLTTNALGYDNVWITGLWCGSPVLRAAMNCGEKDRIIGLIMVGTAQHDFPKEEKIPIWNASSAIGKMKRPSENGIRIFQTAWKGIDMPPLARNLALIALPPQVAGFVLLVILLGGDFPDFILGIRTLAVLGLLVASILYCLPVTVPYAALLSILKVRRGWAGAGISAVLLGGLAVSVAALVGFLFAGYIPWDMLLHVAAAFAFTGLPMSLFLPEGKVV
;
A
#
# COMPACT_ATOMS: atom_id res chain seq x y z
N MET A 1 -33.66 3.12 -5.42
CA MET A 1 -32.40 2.56 -5.95
C MET A 1 -32.50 1.04 -5.86
N ASP A 2 -32.17 0.30 -6.91
CA ASP A 2 -32.10 -1.16 -6.82
C ASP A 2 -30.73 -1.62 -6.29
N ALA A 3 -30.59 -2.91 -5.95
CA ALA A 3 -29.37 -3.43 -5.34
C ALA A 3 -28.14 -3.37 -6.27
N LEU A 4 -28.30 -3.57 -7.58
CA LEU A 4 -27.19 -3.53 -8.53
C LEU A 4 -26.72 -2.10 -8.76
N ASP A 5 -27.65 -1.16 -8.86
CA ASP A 5 -27.36 0.26 -8.92
C ASP A 5 -26.56 0.65 -7.66
N LEU A 6 -27.09 0.38 -6.47
CA LEU A 6 -26.43 0.67 -5.20
C LEU A 6 -24.99 0.13 -5.12
N LEU A 7 -24.79 -1.14 -5.45
CA LEU A 7 -23.47 -1.79 -5.40
C LEU A 7 -22.47 -1.21 -6.40
N THR A 8 -22.93 -0.61 -7.49
CA THR A 8 -22.09 -0.10 -8.59
C THR A 8 -21.99 1.43 -8.64
N THR A 9 -22.81 2.15 -7.87
CA THR A 9 -22.85 3.62 -7.81
C THR A 9 -22.50 4.20 -6.44
N ARG A 10 -22.47 3.40 -5.37
CA ARG A 10 -22.03 3.86 -4.04
C ARG A 10 -20.65 4.55 -4.10
N ARG A 11 -20.58 5.73 -3.49
CA ARG A 11 -19.35 6.53 -3.32
C ARG A 11 -19.17 6.91 -1.85
N SER A 12 -18.09 7.60 -1.53
CA SER A 12 -17.85 8.16 -0.20
C SER A 12 -18.03 9.67 -0.26
N VAL A 13 -18.91 10.21 0.59
CA VAL A 13 -19.24 11.64 0.64
C VAL A 13 -18.79 12.21 1.99
N ARG A 14 -18.13 13.36 1.94
CA ARG A 14 -17.46 13.98 3.11
C ARG A 14 -18.12 15.27 3.58
N GLU A 15 -19.04 15.83 2.81
CA GLU A 15 -19.78 17.04 3.15
C GLU A 15 -21.22 16.63 3.46
N LEU A 16 -21.44 16.30 4.72
CA LEU A 16 -22.69 15.70 5.21
C LEU A 16 -23.38 16.67 6.18
N VAL A 17 -24.66 16.93 5.93
CA VAL A 17 -25.53 17.81 6.72
C VAL A 17 -26.79 17.06 7.13
N GLU A 18 -27.61 17.66 8.00
CA GLU A 18 -28.95 17.12 8.31
C GLU A 18 -29.82 17.05 7.04
N PRO A 19 -30.77 16.08 6.94
CA PRO A 19 -31.08 15.07 7.96
C PRO A 19 -30.11 13.88 7.98
N ALA A 20 -30.06 13.20 9.12
CA ALA A 20 -29.57 11.83 9.29
C ALA A 20 -30.74 10.83 9.44
N PRO A 21 -30.49 9.50 9.43
CA PRO A 21 -31.52 8.51 9.72
C PRO A 21 -32.20 8.72 11.07
N ASP A 22 -33.51 8.48 11.13
CA ASP A 22 -34.26 8.40 12.38
C ASP A 22 -34.12 7.02 13.07
N GLU A 23 -34.85 6.80 14.17
CA GLU A 23 -34.77 5.57 14.96
C GLU A 23 -35.29 4.33 14.19
N LEU A 24 -36.38 4.47 13.42
CA LEU A 24 -36.95 3.37 12.63
C LEU A 24 -36.05 3.02 11.44
N GLU A 25 -35.42 4.03 10.84
CA GLU A 25 -34.43 3.86 9.80
C GLU A 25 -33.16 3.20 10.34
N LEU A 26 -32.72 3.55 11.56
CA LEU A 26 -31.61 2.88 12.23
C LEU A 26 -31.90 1.40 12.53
N GLU A 27 -33.11 1.05 12.92
CA GLU A 27 -33.53 -0.36 13.04
C GLU A 27 -33.35 -1.10 11.72
N THR A 28 -33.75 -0.48 10.60
CA THR A 28 -33.55 -1.06 9.26
C THR A 28 -32.06 -1.21 8.93
N VAL A 29 -31.24 -0.20 9.25
CA VAL A 29 -29.78 -0.22 9.07
C VAL A 29 -29.14 -1.38 9.84
N PHE A 30 -29.49 -1.57 11.11
CA PHE A 30 -28.91 -2.63 11.94
C PHE A 30 -29.48 -4.01 11.63
N GLN A 31 -30.75 -4.09 11.22
CA GLN A 31 -31.31 -5.32 10.68
C GLN A 31 -30.50 -5.79 9.48
N ALA A 32 -30.21 -4.92 8.51
CA ALA A 32 -29.35 -5.27 7.38
C ALA A 32 -27.92 -5.63 7.79
N ALA A 33 -27.34 -4.89 8.74
CA ALA A 33 -26.00 -5.14 9.25
C ALA A 33 -25.83 -6.49 9.95
N THR A 34 -26.91 -7.04 10.52
CA THR A 34 -26.91 -8.35 11.19
C THR A 34 -27.15 -9.54 10.25
N GLN A 35 -27.56 -9.30 8.99
CA GLN A 35 -27.77 -10.35 7.98
C GLN A 35 -26.50 -10.73 7.22
N VAL A 36 -25.35 -10.17 7.58
CA VAL A 36 -24.08 -10.44 6.91
C VAL A 36 -23.56 -11.86 7.24
N PRO A 37 -22.70 -12.43 6.39
CA PRO A 37 -22.10 -13.73 6.68
C PRO A 37 -21.34 -13.73 8.00
N ASP A 38 -21.66 -14.69 8.86
CA ASP A 38 -21.05 -14.85 10.18
C ASP A 38 -20.86 -16.34 10.48
N HIS A 39 -19.60 -16.78 10.46
CA HIS A 39 -19.28 -18.18 10.67
C HIS A 39 -19.51 -18.57 12.13
N GLY A 40 -20.49 -19.45 12.34
CA GLY A 40 -20.87 -19.90 13.67
C GLY A 40 -21.88 -18.99 14.36
N ASN A 41 -22.45 -18.00 13.65
CA ASN A 41 -23.47 -17.09 14.16
C ASN A 41 -23.08 -16.47 15.52
N LEU A 42 -21.85 -15.95 15.57
CA LEU A 42 -21.20 -15.42 16.77
C LEU A 42 -21.58 -13.97 17.09
N THR A 43 -22.22 -13.29 16.13
CA THR A 43 -22.60 -11.88 16.14
C THR A 43 -21.45 -10.96 16.59
N PRO A 44 -20.27 -11.01 15.93
CA PRO A 44 -19.04 -10.39 16.43
C PRO A 44 -18.95 -8.87 16.19
N TRP A 45 -20.07 -8.16 16.23
CA TRP A 45 -20.15 -6.73 15.97
C TRP A 45 -20.95 -6.01 17.04
N ARG A 46 -20.59 -4.75 17.27
CA ARG A 46 -21.32 -3.82 18.15
C ARG A 46 -21.37 -2.46 17.48
N PHE A 47 -22.49 -1.77 17.60
CA PHE A 47 -22.70 -0.45 17.02
C PHE A 47 -22.92 0.57 18.13
N VAL A 48 -22.27 1.72 18.03
CA VAL A 48 -22.49 2.87 18.91
C VAL A 48 -22.90 4.05 18.05
N VAL A 49 -24.15 4.50 18.24
CA VAL A 49 -24.70 5.67 17.54
C VAL A 49 -24.41 6.92 18.36
N ILE A 50 -23.82 7.92 17.72
CA ILE A 50 -23.53 9.23 18.29
C ILE A 50 -24.33 10.25 17.48
N THR A 51 -25.39 10.76 18.12
CA THR A 51 -26.28 11.77 17.55
C THR A 51 -26.70 12.76 18.63
N GLY A 52 -27.15 13.95 18.24
CA GLY A 52 -27.48 15.03 19.16
C GLY A 52 -26.25 15.78 19.69
N SER A 53 -26.50 17.00 20.17
CA SER A 53 -25.45 17.95 20.55
C SER A 53 -24.56 17.44 21.70
N GLU A 54 -25.16 16.84 22.73
CA GLU A 54 -24.42 16.35 23.90
C GLU A 54 -23.48 15.19 23.55
N ALA A 55 -23.98 14.17 22.85
CA ALA A 55 -23.15 13.01 22.47
C ALA A 55 -22.04 13.42 21.50
N LYS A 56 -22.33 14.31 20.55
CA LYS A 56 -21.30 14.87 19.65
C LYS A 56 -20.25 15.68 20.39
N GLN A 57 -20.63 16.43 21.43
CA GLN A 57 -19.66 17.13 22.27
C GLN A 57 -18.76 16.16 23.04
N LYS A 58 -19.32 15.06 23.59
CA LYS A 58 -18.53 14.00 24.24
C LYS A 58 -17.56 13.35 23.26
N PHE A 59 -18.02 13.06 22.04
CA PHE A 59 -17.17 12.53 20.97
C PHE A 59 -16.04 13.49 20.59
N ARG A 60 -16.33 14.79 20.45
CA ARG A 60 -15.32 15.83 20.20
C ARG A 60 -14.22 15.83 21.26
N ARG A 61 -14.61 15.87 22.55
CA ARG A 61 -13.65 15.83 23.66
C ARG A 61 -12.79 14.56 23.64
N ALA A 62 -13.39 13.41 23.33
CA ALA A 62 -12.64 12.16 23.21
C ALA A 62 -11.63 12.18 22.05
N LEU A 63 -11.93 12.86 20.94
CA LEU A 63 -10.96 13.07 19.85
C LEU A 63 -9.83 14.02 20.26
N GLU A 64 -10.14 15.11 20.96
CA GLU A 64 -9.15 16.06 21.47
C GLU A 64 -8.20 15.38 22.48
N GLU A 65 -8.76 14.65 23.45
CA GLU A 65 -7.99 13.88 24.44
C GLU A 65 -7.17 12.76 23.78
N THR A 66 -7.68 12.13 22.70
CA THR A 66 -6.90 11.18 21.89
C THR A 66 -5.61 11.81 21.38
N VAL A 67 -5.69 13.05 20.87
CA VAL A 67 -4.53 13.77 20.33
C VAL A 67 -3.49 14.03 21.42
N GLU A 68 -3.93 14.38 22.62
CA GLU A 68 -3.06 14.62 23.77
C GLU A 68 -2.39 13.34 24.27
N VAL A 69 -3.18 12.30 24.55
CA VAL A 69 -2.70 11.01 25.08
C VAL A 69 -1.74 10.33 24.11
N MET A 70 -2.03 10.39 22.81
CA MET A 70 -1.20 9.78 21.77
C MET A 70 -0.10 10.72 21.25
N LYS A 71 0.01 11.95 21.76
CA LYS A 71 1.01 12.97 21.39
C LYS A 71 1.09 13.21 19.87
N LEU A 72 -0.06 13.38 19.22
CA LEU A 72 -0.17 13.45 17.76
C LEU A 72 0.09 14.86 17.17
N GLY A 73 0.19 15.89 18.02
CA GLY A 73 0.52 17.26 17.62
C GLY A 73 -0.67 18.09 17.10
N GLU A 74 -0.41 19.36 16.78
CA GLU A 74 -1.44 20.36 16.43
C GLU A 74 -2.23 20.03 15.15
N ASP A 75 -1.58 19.40 14.17
CA ASP A 75 -2.26 18.95 12.94
C ASP A 75 -3.37 17.94 13.24
N ALA A 76 -3.12 17.03 14.18
CA ALA A 76 -4.11 16.07 14.61
C ALA A 76 -5.24 16.76 15.41
N MET A 77 -4.93 17.80 16.19
CA MET A 77 -5.95 18.60 16.89
C MET A 77 -6.89 19.31 15.92
N ARG A 78 -6.35 19.95 14.87
CA ARG A 78 -7.16 20.52 13.78
C ARG A 78 -8.02 19.46 13.07
N LYS A 79 -7.49 18.25 12.93
CA LYS A 79 -8.22 17.14 12.31
C LYS A 79 -9.32 16.60 13.22
N ALA A 80 -9.10 16.55 14.54
CA ALA A 80 -10.11 16.16 15.53
C ALA A 80 -11.34 17.08 15.44
N GLU A 81 -11.12 18.39 15.39
CA GLU A 81 -12.19 19.38 15.22
C GLU A 81 -13.01 19.15 13.93
N LYS A 82 -12.33 18.91 12.80
CA LYS A 82 -12.99 18.61 11.53
C LYS A 82 -13.82 17.32 11.60
N VAL A 83 -13.28 16.27 12.23
CA VAL A 83 -13.94 14.96 12.35
C VAL A 83 -15.17 15.04 13.24
N ALA A 84 -15.11 15.79 14.34
CA ALA A 84 -16.24 15.97 15.26
C ALA A 84 -17.47 16.62 14.58
N ASN A 85 -17.24 17.45 13.57
CA ASN A 85 -18.27 18.19 12.85
C ASN A 85 -18.60 17.63 11.46
N PHE A 86 -18.03 16.48 11.10
CA PHE A 86 -18.04 15.99 9.72
C PHE A 86 -19.39 15.46 9.23
N ALA A 87 -20.28 15.10 10.17
CA ALA A 87 -21.61 14.59 9.87
C ALA A 87 -22.59 14.86 11.02
N PRO A 88 -23.91 14.90 10.75
CA PRO A 88 -24.94 14.98 11.78
C PRO A 88 -24.99 13.73 12.68
N MET A 89 -24.72 12.53 12.13
CA MET A 89 -24.66 11.27 12.85
C MET A 89 -23.34 10.54 12.62
N ILE A 90 -22.84 9.87 13.67
CA ILE A 90 -21.70 8.97 13.60
C ILE A 90 -22.11 7.60 14.12
N ILE A 91 -21.86 6.54 13.35
CA ILE A 91 -22.03 5.14 13.79
C ILE A 91 -20.63 4.54 13.92
N ALA A 92 -20.17 4.32 15.14
CA ALA A 92 -18.95 3.56 15.39
C ALA A 92 -19.26 2.07 15.28
N VAL A 93 -18.52 1.38 14.41
CA VAL A 93 -18.60 -0.07 14.26
C VAL A 93 -17.43 -0.70 14.99
N ILE A 94 -17.75 -1.59 15.93
CA ILE A 94 -16.81 -2.26 16.80
C ILE A 94 -16.84 -3.75 16.43
N ALA A 95 -15.71 -4.29 16.00
CA ALA A 95 -15.52 -5.74 15.99
C ALA A 95 -15.36 -6.20 17.44
N ALA A 96 -16.24 -7.07 17.91
CA ALA A 96 -16.27 -7.59 19.27
C ALA A 96 -16.24 -9.13 19.21
N PRO A 97 -15.05 -9.75 19.03
CA PRO A 97 -14.95 -11.19 18.82
C PRO A 97 -15.49 -11.98 20.02
N ASN A 98 -16.44 -12.87 19.77
CA ASN A 98 -16.96 -13.80 20.77
C ASN A 98 -16.03 -15.02 20.89
N THR A 99 -15.03 -14.90 21.77
CA THR A 99 -14.10 -16.01 22.07
C THR A 99 -14.58 -16.92 23.20
N ALA A 100 -15.71 -16.59 23.83
CA ALA A 100 -16.31 -17.38 24.90
C ALA A 100 -17.39 -18.36 24.42
N ALA A 101 -17.76 -18.31 23.13
CA ALA A 101 -18.67 -19.27 22.52
C ALA A 101 -18.15 -20.71 22.69
N GLU A 102 -19.07 -21.68 22.73
CA GLU A 102 -18.74 -23.11 22.86
C GLU A 102 -17.77 -23.59 21.77
N LYS A 103 -17.90 -23.04 20.55
CA LYS A 103 -17.07 -23.35 19.38
C LYS A 103 -16.58 -22.06 18.74
N PRO A 104 -15.60 -21.37 19.35
CA PRO A 104 -15.15 -20.08 18.87
C PRO A 104 -14.48 -20.23 17.50
N LYS A 105 -14.65 -19.22 16.64
CA LYS A 105 -13.97 -19.14 15.34
C LYS A 105 -12.77 -18.21 15.42
N PRO A 106 -11.79 -18.33 14.51
CA PRO A 106 -10.64 -17.43 14.48
C PRO A 106 -11.07 -15.96 14.50
N GLU A 107 -10.39 -15.13 15.29
CA GLU A 107 -10.74 -13.71 15.44
C GLU A 107 -10.70 -12.95 14.11
N TRP A 108 -9.85 -13.37 13.17
CA TRP A 108 -9.81 -12.76 11.84
C TRP A 108 -11.09 -13.01 11.03
N GLU A 109 -11.74 -14.17 11.15
CA GLU A 109 -13.02 -14.47 10.49
C GLU A 109 -14.14 -13.59 11.06
N GLN A 110 -14.13 -13.43 12.38
CA GLN A 110 -15.07 -12.58 13.10
C GLN A 110 -14.87 -11.10 12.75
N LEU A 111 -13.61 -10.65 12.62
CA LEU A 111 -13.27 -9.32 12.15
C LEU A 111 -13.77 -9.06 10.72
N MET A 112 -13.66 -10.04 9.82
CA MET A 112 -14.21 -9.93 8.46
C MET A 112 -15.75 -9.83 8.48
N SER A 113 -16.40 -10.56 9.37
CA SER A 113 -17.85 -10.49 9.57
C SER A 113 -18.29 -9.11 10.07
N ALA A 114 -17.59 -8.53 11.04
CA ALA A 114 -17.81 -7.16 11.48
C ALA A 114 -17.54 -6.12 10.37
N GLY A 115 -16.53 -6.36 9.53
CA GLY A 115 -16.26 -5.54 8.35
C GLY A 115 -17.39 -5.59 7.32
N ALA A 116 -17.98 -6.77 7.10
CA ALA A 116 -19.17 -6.92 6.26
C ALA A 116 -20.37 -6.16 6.87
N ALA A 117 -20.56 -6.24 8.19
CA ALA A 117 -21.61 -5.52 8.89
C ALA A 117 -21.49 -4.00 8.72
N ALA A 118 -20.27 -3.45 8.85
CA ALA A 118 -19.99 -2.05 8.57
C ALA A 118 -20.29 -1.65 7.11
N TYR A 119 -19.99 -2.52 6.14
CA TYR A 119 -20.34 -2.28 4.74
C TYR A 119 -21.85 -2.31 4.50
N ALA A 120 -22.57 -3.21 5.16
CA ALA A 120 -24.03 -3.26 5.12
C ALA A 120 -24.67 -2.00 5.73
N VAL A 121 -24.09 -1.43 6.79
CA VAL A 121 -24.50 -0.11 7.32
C VAL A 121 -24.37 0.98 6.24
N GLN A 122 -23.25 1.03 5.52
CA GLN A 122 -23.08 2.01 4.43
C GLN A 122 -24.11 1.81 3.31
N LEU A 123 -24.29 0.57 2.85
CA LEU A 123 -25.22 0.29 1.76
C LEU A 123 -26.67 0.62 2.14
N THR A 124 -27.08 0.27 3.36
CA THR A 124 -28.45 0.49 3.80
C THR A 124 -28.75 1.96 4.01
N THR A 125 -27.82 2.73 4.59
CA THR A 125 -27.98 4.19 4.68
C THR A 125 -28.09 4.84 3.29
N ASN A 126 -27.30 4.37 2.31
CA ASN A 126 -27.46 4.81 0.91
C ASN A 126 -28.81 4.40 0.29
N ALA A 127 -29.30 3.19 0.56
CA ALA A 127 -30.59 2.74 0.07
C ALA A 127 -31.76 3.56 0.63
N LEU A 128 -31.62 4.07 1.86
CA LEU A 128 -32.57 4.98 2.52
C LEU A 128 -32.47 6.44 2.02
N GLY A 129 -31.52 6.74 1.13
CA GLY A 129 -31.37 8.07 0.53
C GLY A 129 -30.35 8.98 1.22
N TYR A 130 -29.62 8.46 2.21
CA TYR A 130 -28.53 9.18 2.86
C TYR A 130 -27.18 8.93 2.18
N ASP A 131 -26.21 9.75 2.54
CA ASP A 131 -24.82 9.60 2.13
C ASP A 131 -23.94 9.31 3.35
N ASN A 132 -22.78 8.70 3.09
CA ASN A 132 -21.86 8.36 4.16
C ASN A 132 -20.41 8.28 3.71
N VAL A 133 -19.53 8.24 4.70
CA VAL A 133 -18.12 7.91 4.54
C VAL A 133 -17.62 7.10 5.73
N TRP A 134 -16.92 6.01 5.44
CA TRP A 134 -16.17 5.26 6.43
C TRP A 134 -14.82 5.95 6.66
N ILE A 135 -14.56 6.38 7.89
CA ILE A 135 -13.25 6.84 8.32
C ILE A 135 -12.68 5.94 9.42
N THR A 136 -11.37 5.73 9.39
CA THR A 136 -10.64 5.01 10.45
C THR A 136 -9.60 5.94 11.08
N GLY A 137 -8.57 6.26 10.31
CA GLY A 137 -7.51 7.20 10.66
C GLY A 137 -6.86 6.91 12.01
N LEU A 138 -6.42 7.98 12.67
CA LEU A 138 -5.74 7.94 13.96
C LEU A 138 -6.69 7.58 15.13
N TRP A 139 -8.00 7.50 14.86
CA TRP A 139 -9.05 7.46 15.88
C TRP A 139 -9.39 6.03 16.30
N CYS A 140 -9.46 5.09 15.35
CA CYS A 140 -9.87 3.72 15.63
C CYS A 140 -8.93 2.95 16.58
N GLY A 141 -7.66 3.36 16.64
CA GLY A 141 -6.67 2.83 17.59
C GLY A 141 -6.61 3.56 18.94
N SER A 142 -7.44 4.58 19.16
CA SER A 142 -7.36 5.43 20.35
C SER A 142 -7.81 4.67 21.62
N PRO A 143 -6.99 4.65 22.70
CA PRO A 143 -7.43 4.11 23.98
C PRO A 143 -8.59 4.92 24.59
N VAL A 144 -8.64 6.23 24.32
CA VAL A 144 -9.71 7.12 24.83
C VAL A 144 -11.04 6.78 24.19
N LEU A 145 -11.09 6.66 22.85
CA LEU A 145 -12.32 6.30 22.15
C LEU A 145 -12.77 4.88 22.49
N ARG A 146 -11.84 3.94 22.66
CA ARG A 146 -12.14 2.58 23.12
C ARG A 146 -12.84 2.61 24.48
N ALA A 147 -12.33 3.37 25.44
CA ALA A 147 -12.96 3.52 26.74
C ALA A 147 -14.34 4.19 26.65
N ALA A 148 -14.45 5.30 25.90
CA ALA A 148 -15.69 6.03 25.71
C ALA A 148 -16.81 5.18 25.07
N MET A 149 -16.43 4.23 24.21
CA MET A 149 -17.36 3.31 23.55
C MET A 149 -17.55 1.99 24.31
N ASN A 150 -16.98 1.84 25.50
CA ASN A 150 -17.03 0.62 26.31
C ASN A 150 -16.50 -0.62 25.55
N CYS A 151 -15.36 -0.49 24.89
CA CYS A 151 -14.68 -1.61 24.22
C CYS A 151 -14.03 -2.53 25.26
N GLY A 152 -14.27 -3.84 25.12
CA GLY A 152 -13.50 -4.87 25.82
C GLY A 152 -12.04 -4.96 25.36
N GLU A 153 -11.26 -5.83 26.00
CA GLU A 153 -9.84 -6.02 25.70
C GLU A 153 -9.60 -6.38 24.22
N LYS A 154 -10.40 -7.30 23.69
CA LYS A 154 -10.30 -7.80 22.32
C LYS A 154 -11.09 -7.01 21.28
N ASP A 155 -12.02 -6.16 21.73
CA ASP A 155 -12.83 -5.34 20.85
C ASP A 155 -11.93 -4.42 20.02
N ARG A 156 -12.37 -4.01 18.83
CA ARG A 156 -11.67 -3.03 17.99
C ARG A 156 -12.68 -2.14 17.31
N ILE A 157 -12.53 -0.83 17.43
CA ILE A 157 -13.25 0.10 16.57
C ILE A 157 -12.66 -0.08 15.17
N ILE A 158 -13.45 -0.58 14.22
CA ILE A 158 -12.99 -0.86 12.85
C ILE A 158 -13.38 0.25 11.88
N GLY A 159 -14.30 1.12 12.28
CA GLY A 159 -14.76 2.22 11.46
C GLY A 159 -15.66 3.18 12.22
N LEU A 160 -15.58 4.45 11.83
CA LEU A 160 -16.56 5.46 12.13
C LEU A 160 -17.29 5.75 10.82
N ILE A 161 -18.54 5.34 10.73
CA ILE A 161 -19.39 5.63 9.57
C ILE A 161 -20.06 6.97 9.85
N MET A 162 -19.63 7.99 9.12
CA MET A 162 -20.18 9.33 9.18
C MET A 162 -21.39 9.37 8.25
N VAL A 163 -22.57 9.70 8.76
CA VAL A 163 -23.85 9.57 8.04
C VAL A 163 -24.61 10.89 8.05
N GLY A 164 -25.16 11.27 6.91
CA GLY A 164 -26.04 12.45 6.75
C GLY A 164 -26.49 12.60 5.30
N THR A 165 -27.08 13.73 4.97
CA THR A 165 -27.45 14.07 3.59
C THR A 165 -26.31 14.84 2.93
N ALA A 166 -25.97 14.53 1.68
CA ALA A 166 -24.95 15.29 0.96
C ALA A 166 -25.37 16.76 0.79
N GLN A 167 -24.46 17.69 1.09
CA GLN A 167 -24.72 19.12 0.95
C GLN A 167 -24.96 19.55 -0.52
N HIS A 168 -24.31 18.85 -1.45
CA HIS A 168 -24.41 19.05 -2.89
C HIS A 168 -24.39 17.70 -3.60
N ASP A 169 -24.81 17.66 -4.86
CA ASP A 169 -24.65 16.46 -5.67
C ASP A 169 -23.15 16.27 -6.01
N PHE A 170 -22.60 15.12 -5.62
CA PHE A 170 -21.21 14.79 -5.92
C PHE A 170 -21.19 13.88 -7.15
N PRO A 171 -20.62 14.32 -8.27
CA PRO A 171 -20.53 13.49 -9.46
C PRO A 171 -19.73 12.21 -9.16
N LYS A 172 -20.14 11.12 -9.81
CA LYS A 172 -19.49 9.81 -9.65
C LYS A 172 -18.03 9.90 -10.09
N GLU A 173 -17.12 9.50 -9.20
CA GLU A 173 -15.74 9.24 -9.63
C GLU A 173 -15.72 7.94 -10.44
N GLU A 174 -15.34 8.02 -11.72
CA GLU A 174 -15.20 6.82 -12.55
C GLU A 174 -14.06 5.95 -12.02
N LYS A 175 -14.41 4.82 -11.40
CA LYS A 175 -13.44 3.76 -11.12
C LYS A 175 -13.01 3.15 -12.44
N ILE A 176 -11.71 2.86 -12.58
CA ILE A 176 -11.16 2.20 -13.77
C ILE A 176 -11.96 0.91 -14.00
N PRO A 177 -12.58 0.73 -15.18
CA PRO A 177 -13.29 -0.50 -15.49
C PRO A 177 -12.37 -1.70 -15.29
N ILE A 178 -12.91 -2.79 -14.70
CA ILE A 178 -12.20 -4.07 -14.54
C ILE A 178 -11.60 -4.53 -15.88
N TRP A 179 -12.21 -4.11 -16.99
CA TRP A 179 -11.85 -4.43 -18.36
C TRP A 179 -11.33 -3.22 -19.16
N ASN A 180 -10.57 -2.28 -18.58
CA ASN A 180 -9.97 -1.22 -19.40
C ASN A 180 -8.78 -1.74 -20.21
N ALA A 181 -8.93 -1.80 -21.53
CA ALA A 181 -7.94 -2.33 -22.48
C ALA A 181 -6.62 -1.55 -22.55
N SER A 182 -6.52 -0.36 -21.91
CA SER A 182 -5.35 0.52 -22.00
C SER A 182 -4.46 0.55 -20.75
N SER A 183 -4.83 -0.09 -19.63
CA SER A 183 -3.92 -0.15 -18.47
C SER A 183 -2.83 -1.19 -18.71
N ALA A 184 -1.62 -0.74 -19.00
CA ALA A 184 -0.45 -1.58 -19.29
C ALA A 184 0.07 -2.44 -18.10
N ILE A 185 -0.74 -2.71 -17.08
CA ILE A 185 -0.51 -3.73 -16.05
C ILE A 185 -1.63 -4.75 -16.19
N GLY A 186 -1.36 -5.81 -16.95
CA GLY A 186 -2.33 -6.87 -17.20
C GLY A 186 -3.24 -6.57 -18.37
N LYS A 187 -2.82 -6.95 -19.58
CA LYS A 187 -3.79 -7.32 -20.61
C LYS A 187 -4.66 -8.42 -20.00
N MET A 188 -5.88 -8.04 -19.69
CA MET A 188 -6.96 -8.94 -19.41
C MET A 188 -7.19 -9.80 -20.66
N LYS A 189 -6.56 -10.99 -20.69
CA LYS A 189 -6.74 -11.95 -21.78
C LYS A 189 -8.09 -12.63 -21.60
N ARG A 190 -8.90 -12.64 -22.68
CA ARG A 190 -9.99 -13.61 -22.83
C ARG A 190 -9.42 -15.04 -22.66
N PRO A 191 -10.22 -16.00 -22.16
CA PRO A 191 -9.75 -17.19 -21.44
C PRO A 191 -8.60 -17.95 -22.12
N SER A 192 -7.65 -18.43 -21.31
CA SER A 192 -6.88 -19.64 -21.64
C SER A 192 -7.68 -20.88 -21.23
N GLU A 193 -7.44 -22.00 -21.91
CA GLU A 193 -8.24 -23.24 -21.90
C GLU A 193 -8.44 -23.92 -20.52
N ASN A 194 -7.79 -23.44 -19.45
CA ASN A 194 -7.76 -24.13 -18.15
C ASN A 194 -8.77 -23.60 -17.11
N GLY A 195 -9.71 -22.73 -17.49
CA GLY A 195 -10.88 -22.38 -16.66
C GLY A 195 -10.63 -21.56 -15.38
N ILE A 196 -9.37 -21.25 -15.02
CA ILE A 196 -9.04 -20.45 -13.83
C ILE A 196 -9.09 -18.95 -14.17
N ARG A 197 -9.85 -18.19 -13.37
CA ARG A 197 -9.98 -16.72 -13.49
C ARG A 197 -9.37 -16.06 -12.25
N ILE A 198 -8.44 -15.13 -12.44
CA ILE A 198 -7.93 -14.25 -11.37
C ILE A 198 -8.42 -12.84 -11.67
N PHE A 199 -9.12 -12.24 -10.72
CA PHE A 199 -9.64 -10.87 -10.83
C PHE A 199 -8.84 -9.98 -9.88
N GLN A 200 -8.20 -8.94 -10.42
CA GLN A 200 -7.58 -7.90 -9.61
C GLN A 200 -8.00 -6.55 -10.19
N THR A 201 -8.53 -5.67 -9.34
CA THR A 201 -8.82 -4.29 -9.75
C THR A 201 -7.52 -3.60 -10.15
N ALA A 202 -7.50 -2.94 -11.30
CA ALA A 202 -6.35 -2.14 -11.73
C ALA A 202 -6.02 -1.11 -10.65
N TRP A 203 -4.79 -1.12 -10.16
CA TRP A 203 -4.26 -0.05 -9.31
C TRP A 203 -4.26 1.24 -10.12
N LYS A 204 -4.83 2.34 -9.59
CA LYS A 204 -4.59 3.70 -10.12
C LYS A 204 -3.10 3.95 -9.87
N GLY A 205 -2.26 3.55 -10.82
CA GLY A 205 -0.84 3.91 -10.80
C GLY A 205 -0.73 5.43 -10.80
N ILE A 206 0.36 5.95 -10.22
CA ILE A 206 0.75 7.35 -10.41
C ILE A 206 0.76 7.62 -11.92
N ASP A 207 0.04 8.66 -12.37
CA ASP A 207 0.06 9.09 -13.78
C ASP A 207 1.48 9.54 -14.13
N MET A 208 2.29 8.59 -14.59
CA MET A 208 3.64 8.84 -15.08
C MET A 208 3.63 8.78 -16.61
N PRO A 209 4.25 9.75 -17.29
CA PRO A 209 4.44 9.71 -18.74
C PRO A 209 5.03 8.35 -19.16
N PRO A 210 4.66 7.80 -20.34
CA PRO A 210 5.13 6.48 -20.79
C PRO A 210 6.65 6.29 -20.70
N LEU A 211 7.40 7.37 -20.93
CA LEU A 211 8.86 7.41 -20.79
C LEU A 211 9.32 7.24 -19.33
N ALA A 212 8.70 7.97 -18.39
CA ALA A 212 9.01 7.89 -16.95
C ALA A 212 8.64 6.54 -16.35
N ARG A 213 7.54 5.93 -16.81
CA ARG A 213 7.13 4.59 -16.42
C ARG A 213 8.09 3.51 -16.94
N ASN A 214 8.54 3.63 -18.18
CA ASN A 214 9.54 2.72 -18.75
C ASN A 214 10.90 2.90 -18.08
N LEU A 215 11.29 4.13 -17.75
CA LEU A 215 12.50 4.41 -16.96
C LEU A 215 12.40 3.86 -15.53
N ALA A 216 11.25 3.99 -14.85
CA ALA A 216 11.05 3.45 -13.51
C ALA A 216 11.07 1.91 -13.46
N LEU A 217 10.57 1.25 -14.50
CA LEU A 217 10.60 -0.22 -14.64
C LEU A 217 11.98 -0.75 -15.09
N ILE A 218 12.78 0.07 -15.76
CA ILE A 218 14.09 -0.33 -16.30
C ILE A 218 15.25 0.11 -15.38
N ALA A 219 15.10 1.13 -14.52
CA ALA A 219 16.26 1.88 -14.03
C ALA A 219 16.31 2.23 -12.54
N LEU A 220 15.83 1.40 -11.61
CA LEU A 220 16.24 1.58 -10.20
C LEU A 220 16.72 0.28 -9.56
N PRO A 221 18.04 0.00 -9.65
CA PRO A 221 18.71 -0.82 -8.66
C PRO A 221 18.40 -0.28 -7.24
N PRO A 222 18.32 -1.14 -6.20
CA PRO A 222 17.96 -0.75 -4.83
C PRO A 222 18.75 0.47 -4.29
N GLN A 223 19.95 0.69 -4.81
CA GLN A 223 20.87 1.76 -4.45
C GLN A 223 20.34 3.15 -4.86
N VAL A 224 19.68 3.27 -6.02
CA VAL A 224 19.18 4.57 -6.50
C VAL A 224 17.84 4.89 -5.84
N ALA A 225 17.02 3.88 -5.52
CA ALA A 225 15.82 4.06 -4.71
C ALA A 225 16.17 4.55 -3.30
N GLY A 226 17.23 4.01 -2.67
CA GLY A 226 17.71 4.48 -1.37
C GLY A 226 18.27 5.90 -1.39
N PHE A 227 18.99 6.28 -2.46
CA PHE A 227 19.54 7.62 -2.63
C PHE A 227 18.45 8.68 -2.86
N VAL A 228 17.46 8.38 -3.70
CA VAL A 228 16.30 9.26 -3.93
C VAL A 228 15.47 9.43 -2.65
N LEU A 229 15.28 8.36 -1.89
CA LEU A 229 14.58 8.43 -0.60
C LEU A 229 15.35 9.30 0.42
N LEU A 230 16.68 9.23 0.45
CA LEU A 230 17.52 10.04 1.33
C LEU A 230 17.49 11.53 0.96
N VAL A 231 17.50 11.86 -0.34
CA VAL A 231 17.42 13.25 -0.82
C VAL A 231 16.05 13.86 -0.53
N ILE A 232 14.98 13.09 -0.69
CA ILE A 232 13.61 13.49 -0.33
C ILE A 232 13.48 13.70 1.19
N LEU A 233 14.08 12.82 2.00
CA LEU A 233 14.06 12.92 3.47
C LEU A 233 14.89 14.10 4.01
N LEU A 234 15.90 14.55 3.26
CA LEU A 234 16.74 15.70 3.61
C LEU A 234 16.23 17.03 3.03
N GLY A 235 15.08 17.03 2.34
CA GLY A 235 14.33 18.24 1.98
C GLY A 235 14.99 19.15 0.94
N GLY A 236 15.88 18.64 0.09
CA GLY A 236 16.64 19.45 -0.88
C GLY A 236 16.15 19.31 -2.33
N ASP A 237 16.05 20.44 -3.04
CA ASP A 237 15.91 20.49 -4.50
C ASP A 237 17.16 19.88 -5.16
N PHE A 238 16.93 18.84 -5.97
CA PHE A 238 17.94 17.96 -6.59
C PHE A 238 19.11 18.65 -7.34
N PRO A 239 18.96 19.85 -7.95
CA PRO A 239 20.07 20.50 -8.67
C PRO A 239 21.15 21.12 -7.78
N ASP A 240 20.83 21.61 -6.58
CA ASP A 240 21.79 22.35 -5.74
C ASP A 240 22.71 21.42 -4.92
N PHE A 241 22.26 20.19 -4.68
CA PHE A 241 23.02 19.17 -3.94
C PHE A 241 24.30 18.73 -4.67
N ILE A 242 24.31 18.76 -6.01
CA ILE A 242 25.46 18.34 -6.82
C ILE A 242 26.58 19.40 -6.84
N LEU A 243 26.26 20.68 -6.61
CA LEU A 243 27.21 21.78 -6.70
C LEU A 243 27.95 22.11 -5.38
N GLY A 244 27.49 21.59 -4.24
CA GLY A 244 27.94 22.05 -2.91
C GLY A 244 28.94 21.16 -2.16
N ILE A 245 29.16 19.90 -2.54
CA ILE A 245 29.89 18.94 -1.70
C ILE A 245 31.26 18.58 -2.30
N ARG A 246 32.32 18.95 -1.58
CA ARG A 246 33.72 18.66 -1.92
C ARG A 246 33.95 17.16 -2.18
N THR A 247 34.77 16.89 -3.19
CA THR A 247 35.19 15.61 -3.81
C THR A 247 35.40 14.41 -2.85
N LEU A 248 35.75 14.66 -1.59
CA LEU A 248 35.98 13.63 -0.56
C LEU A 248 34.72 12.88 -0.13
N ALA A 249 33.55 13.53 -0.05
CA ALA A 249 32.31 12.84 0.35
C ALA A 249 31.78 11.96 -0.78
N VAL A 250 31.94 12.40 -2.04
CA VAL A 250 31.61 11.62 -3.23
C VAL A 250 32.54 10.41 -3.36
N LEU A 251 33.84 10.59 -3.11
CA LEU A 251 34.81 9.49 -3.07
C LEU A 251 34.49 8.49 -1.95
N GLY A 252 34.07 8.98 -0.77
CA GLY A 252 33.63 8.15 0.35
C GLY A 252 32.38 7.33 0.03
N LEU A 253 31.40 7.92 -0.65
CA LEU A 253 30.18 7.23 -1.12
C LEU A 253 30.49 6.18 -2.20
N LEU A 254 31.45 6.45 -3.09
CA LEU A 254 31.92 5.52 -4.11
C LEU A 254 32.64 4.31 -3.48
N VAL A 255 33.55 4.57 -2.54
CA VAL A 255 34.26 3.51 -1.81
C VAL A 255 33.29 2.69 -0.95
N ALA A 256 32.34 3.33 -0.26
CA ALA A 256 31.31 2.64 0.51
C ALA A 256 30.41 1.77 -0.38
N SER A 257 30.05 2.24 -1.57
CA SER A 257 29.24 1.47 -2.53
C SER A 257 29.99 0.26 -3.08
N ILE A 258 31.28 0.40 -3.39
CA ILE A 258 32.14 -0.71 -3.83
C ILE A 258 32.29 -1.73 -2.70
N LEU A 259 32.62 -1.28 -1.48
CA LEU A 259 32.78 -2.13 -0.31
C LEU A 259 31.46 -2.80 0.13
N TYR A 260 30.31 -2.21 -0.17
CA TYR A 260 28.99 -2.79 0.11
C TYR A 260 28.51 -3.77 -0.96
N CYS A 261 28.95 -3.62 -2.22
CA CYS A 261 28.61 -4.54 -3.30
C CYS A 261 29.48 -5.81 -3.32
N LEU A 262 30.72 -5.74 -2.85
CA LEU A 262 31.62 -6.91 -2.73
C LEU A 262 31.04 -8.07 -1.88
N PRO A 263 30.48 -7.82 -0.68
CA PRO A 263 29.87 -8.85 0.17
C PRO A 263 28.60 -9.48 -0.41
N VAL A 264 27.97 -8.89 -1.42
CA VAL A 264 26.77 -9.46 -2.07
C VAL A 264 27.15 -10.22 -3.34
N THR A 265 28.08 -9.67 -4.12
CA THR A 265 28.53 -10.27 -5.39
C THR A 265 29.37 -11.53 -5.18
N VAL A 266 30.23 -11.56 -4.15
CA VAL A 266 31.10 -12.72 -3.88
C VAL A 266 30.31 -13.96 -3.42
N PRO A 267 29.36 -13.88 -2.46
CA PRO A 267 28.53 -15.03 -2.09
C PRO A 267 27.57 -15.47 -3.19
N TYR A 268 27.09 -14.53 -4.00
CA TYR A 268 26.20 -14.84 -5.12
C TYR A 268 26.95 -15.58 -6.24
N ALA A 269 28.18 -15.16 -6.56
CA ALA A 269 29.07 -15.88 -7.48
C ALA A 269 29.47 -17.27 -6.93
N ALA A 270 29.73 -17.38 -5.63
CA ALA A 270 30.02 -18.66 -4.98
C ALA A 270 28.79 -19.61 -5.00
N LEU A 271 27.59 -19.08 -4.72
CA LEU A 271 26.34 -19.83 -4.76
C LEU A 271 26.02 -20.35 -6.17
N LEU A 272 26.20 -19.50 -7.20
CA LEU A 272 26.01 -19.91 -8.60
C LEU A 272 27.03 -20.99 -9.02
N SER A 273 28.27 -20.89 -8.54
CA SER A 273 29.31 -21.90 -8.76
C SER A 273 28.95 -23.24 -8.10
N ILE A 274 28.43 -23.20 -6.87
CA ILE A 274 27.96 -24.39 -6.13
C ILE A 274 26.74 -25.02 -6.83
N LEU A 275 25.78 -24.21 -7.27
CA LEU A 275 24.57 -24.68 -7.97
C LEU A 275 24.89 -25.28 -9.34
N LYS A 276 25.92 -24.78 -10.05
CA LYS A 276 26.42 -25.36 -11.30
C LYS A 276 27.08 -26.72 -11.07
N VAL A 277 28.00 -26.82 -10.10
CA VAL A 277 28.74 -28.06 -9.80
C VAL A 277 27.82 -29.16 -9.24
N ARG A 278 26.83 -28.82 -8.41
CA ARG A 278 25.97 -29.81 -7.74
C ARG A 278 24.66 -30.15 -8.44
N ARG A 279 24.13 -29.28 -9.32
CA ARG A 279 22.77 -29.44 -9.85
C ARG A 279 22.65 -29.34 -11.38
N GLY A 280 23.77 -29.30 -12.11
CA GLY A 280 23.74 -29.36 -13.59
C GLY A 280 22.95 -28.21 -14.23
N TRP A 281 22.89 -27.05 -13.58
CA TRP A 281 21.97 -25.98 -13.94
C TRP A 281 22.37 -25.30 -15.27
N ALA A 282 21.54 -25.44 -16.32
CA ALA A 282 21.81 -24.96 -17.67
C ALA A 282 21.76 -23.42 -17.85
N GLY A 283 21.22 -22.67 -16.88
CA GLY A 283 21.05 -21.21 -16.96
C GLY A 283 22.29 -20.37 -16.60
N ALA A 284 23.39 -21.00 -16.16
CA ALA A 284 24.55 -20.28 -15.62
C ALA A 284 25.25 -19.35 -16.62
N GLY A 285 25.20 -19.66 -17.92
CA GLY A 285 25.79 -18.82 -18.97
C GLY A 285 25.09 -17.46 -19.10
N ILE A 286 23.76 -17.44 -19.01
CA ILE A 286 22.95 -16.22 -19.12
C ILE A 286 23.20 -15.33 -17.90
N SER A 287 23.28 -15.90 -16.70
CA SER A 287 23.57 -15.14 -15.48
C SER A 287 24.98 -14.53 -15.46
N ALA A 288 25.99 -15.24 -15.98
CA ALA A 288 27.36 -14.72 -16.08
C ALA A 288 27.46 -13.57 -17.10
N VAL A 289 26.77 -13.68 -18.24
CA VAL A 289 26.71 -12.62 -19.26
C VAL A 289 25.99 -11.39 -18.73
N LEU A 290 24.91 -11.55 -17.97
CA LEU A 290 24.18 -10.43 -17.36
C LEU A 290 25.01 -9.72 -16.27
N LEU A 291 25.74 -10.47 -15.45
CA LEU A 291 26.66 -9.88 -14.45
C LEU A 291 27.83 -9.16 -15.10
N GLY A 292 28.41 -9.72 -16.16
CA GLY A 292 29.45 -9.06 -16.95
C GLY A 292 28.93 -7.77 -17.61
N GLY A 293 27.74 -7.81 -18.21
CA GLY A 293 27.08 -6.65 -18.79
C GLY A 293 26.79 -5.55 -17.77
N LEU A 294 26.35 -5.92 -16.56
CA LEU A 294 26.12 -4.96 -15.47
C LEU A 294 27.43 -4.30 -15.01
N ALA A 295 28.51 -5.06 -14.86
CA ALA A 295 29.82 -4.52 -14.48
C ALA A 295 30.38 -3.54 -15.52
N VAL A 296 30.25 -3.87 -16.81
CA VAL A 296 30.66 -2.98 -17.92
C VAL A 296 29.78 -1.72 -17.97
N SER A 297 28.49 -1.85 -17.72
CA SER A 297 27.55 -0.71 -17.69
C SER A 297 27.84 0.24 -16.54
N VAL A 298 28.20 -0.28 -15.37
CA VAL A 298 28.63 0.52 -14.21
C VAL A 298 29.95 1.22 -14.49
N ALA A 299 30.93 0.54 -15.08
CA ALA A 299 32.21 1.15 -15.45
C ALA A 299 32.05 2.26 -16.51
N ALA A 300 31.20 2.05 -17.51
CA ALA A 300 30.90 3.05 -18.54
C ALA A 300 30.18 4.27 -17.95
N LEU A 301 29.22 4.07 -17.05
CA LEU A 301 28.50 5.14 -16.36
C LEU A 301 29.45 5.97 -15.48
N VAL A 302 30.34 5.32 -14.74
CA VAL A 302 31.38 6.00 -13.94
C VAL A 302 32.34 6.78 -14.84
N GLY A 303 32.80 6.21 -15.95
CA GLY A 303 33.65 6.93 -16.89
C GLY A 303 32.97 8.15 -17.51
N PHE A 304 31.67 8.06 -17.84
CA PHE A 304 30.93 9.16 -18.43
C PHE A 304 30.65 10.30 -17.44
N LEU A 305 30.30 9.96 -16.19
CA LEU A 305 30.00 10.94 -15.14
C LEU A 305 31.25 11.65 -14.60
N PHE A 306 32.42 11.04 -14.72
CA PHE A 306 33.68 11.57 -14.19
C PHE A 306 34.75 11.79 -15.27
N ALA A 307 34.33 11.98 -16.52
CA ALA A 307 35.21 12.25 -17.65
C ALA A 307 36.09 13.49 -17.37
N GLY A 308 37.39 13.28 -17.25
CA GLY A 308 38.38 14.31 -16.90
C GLY A 308 39.10 14.10 -15.55
N TYR A 309 38.59 13.22 -14.68
CA TYR A 309 39.21 12.88 -13.39
C TYR A 309 39.82 11.48 -13.34
N ILE A 310 39.33 10.55 -14.16
CA ILE A 310 39.85 9.19 -14.26
C ILE A 310 40.21 8.91 -15.73
N PRO A 311 41.45 8.50 -16.03
CA PRO A 311 41.87 8.16 -17.39
C PRO A 311 41.06 6.98 -17.96
N TRP A 312 40.59 7.13 -19.20
CA TRP A 312 39.72 6.13 -19.86
C TRP A 312 40.43 4.78 -20.09
N ASP A 313 41.74 4.78 -20.27
CA ASP A 313 42.60 3.60 -20.37
C ASP A 313 42.58 2.76 -19.09
N MET A 314 42.63 3.41 -17.92
CA MET A 314 42.53 2.73 -16.62
C MET A 314 41.15 2.10 -16.39
N LEU A 315 40.07 2.83 -16.74
CA LEU A 315 38.70 2.33 -16.67
C LEU A 315 38.45 1.17 -17.64
N LEU A 316 39.01 1.23 -18.86
CA LEU A 316 38.93 0.14 -19.83
C LEU A 316 39.63 -1.11 -19.32
N HIS A 317 40.77 -1.00 -18.63
CA HIS A 317 41.49 -2.16 -18.08
C HIS A 317 40.71 -2.81 -16.94
N VAL A 318 40.04 -2.03 -16.08
CA VAL A 318 39.16 -2.55 -15.03
C VAL A 318 37.94 -3.23 -15.65
N ALA A 319 37.26 -2.59 -16.60
CA ALA A 319 36.12 -3.18 -17.30
C ALA A 319 36.51 -4.45 -18.07
N ALA A 320 37.68 -4.45 -18.71
CA ALA A 320 38.22 -5.62 -19.40
C ALA A 320 38.55 -6.76 -18.43
N ALA A 321 39.13 -6.50 -17.27
CA ALA A 321 39.41 -7.51 -16.24
C ALA A 321 38.11 -8.15 -15.69
N PHE A 322 37.06 -7.36 -15.49
CA PHE A 322 35.73 -7.88 -15.09
C PHE A 322 35.04 -8.66 -16.22
N ALA A 323 35.18 -8.24 -17.49
CA ALA A 323 34.69 -9.01 -18.63
C ALA A 323 35.48 -10.32 -18.84
N PHE A 324 36.79 -10.30 -18.64
CA PHE A 324 37.68 -11.46 -18.79
C PHE A 324 37.53 -12.50 -17.68
N THR A 325 37.02 -12.13 -16.51
CA THR A 325 36.69 -13.11 -15.46
C THR A 325 35.35 -13.82 -15.73
N GLY A 326 34.48 -13.23 -16.56
CA GLY A 326 33.25 -13.87 -17.05
C GLY A 326 33.45 -14.85 -18.22
N LEU A 327 34.47 -14.64 -19.05
CA LEU A 327 34.74 -15.42 -20.28
C LEU A 327 35.20 -16.88 -20.06
N PRO A 328 36.04 -17.23 -19.07
CA PRO A 328 36.46 -18.61 -18.84
C PRO A 328 35.28 -19.52 -18.48
N MET A 329 34.21 -18.97 -17.89
CA MET A 329 33.02 -19.73 -17.51
C MET A 329 32.13 -20.15 -18.68
N SER A 330 32.23 -19.49 -19.84
CA SER A 330 31.53 -19.86 -21.07
C SER A 330 32.34 -20.80 -21.98
N LEU A 331 33.68 -20.84 -21.83
CA LEU A 331 34.57 -21.71 -22.63
C LEU A 331 34.69 -23.14 -22.10
N PHE A 332 34.20 -23.44 -20.89
CA PHE A 332 34.14 -24.81 -20.32
C PHE A 332 32.74 -25.43 -20.39
N LEU A 333 31.91 -25.04 -21.36
CA LEU A 333 30.63 -25.70 -21.62
C LEU A 333 30.88 -27.05 -22.31
N PRO A 334 30.43 -28.20 -21.76
CA PRO A 334 30.39 -29.43 -22.54
C PRO A 334 29.34 -29.28 -23.63
N GLU A 335 29.71 -29.60 -24.87
CA GLU A 335 28.74 -29.77 -25.96
C GLU A 335 27.88 -31.02 -25.69
N GLY A 336 26.56 -30.83 -25.62
CA GLY A 336 25.54 -31.88 -25.50
C GLY A 336 24.93 -32.00 -24.08
N LYS A 337 23.62 -32.15 -23.90
CA LYS A 337 22.58 -32.70 -24.78
C LYS A 337 21.28 -31.91 -24.66
N VAL A 338 20.63 -31.75 -25.81
CA VAL A 338 19.19 -31.46 -25.93
C VAL A 338 18.43 -32.68 -25.42
N VAL A 339 17.59 -32.49 -24.40
CA VAL A 339 16.24 -33.08 -24.22
C VAL A 339 15.40 -32.06 -23.46
#